data_AF-A0A089LNN8-F1
#
_entry.id   AF-A0A089LNN8-F1
#
_cell.length_a   1.000
_cell.length_b   1.000
_cell.length_c   1.000
_cell.angle_alpha   90.00
_cell.angle_beta   90.00
_cell.angle_gamma   90.00
#
_symmetry.space_group_name_H-M   'P 1'
#
loop_
_entity.id
_entity.type
_entity.pdbx_description
1 polymer ?
#
loop_
_entity_poly.entity_id
_entity_poly.type
_entity_poly.pdbx_seq_one_letter_code
_entity_poly.pdbx_strand_id
1 'polypeptide(L)'
;MPELCVNGISVPCRAILFDKDGTLLDMMEMWGAWAQDVLDRLETELALSGSGFTSRKDKVFGTYHDANGRITGYDPAGPLSMATMEQSYGILAWQLYNAGMPWNEAVVRVMSIAKDAMNNLRERRSAKPLPGLLRFLDECSKASLRLGVVTSDESAATAEHLEWLGITAHFGSVVTRDKVKRGKPAPEMAEKACRELGIPPEETVIIGDSNADMQLGKGAGLRLAVGITGALASAEHLADADQIVQDFRELSVRP
;
A
#
# COMPACT_ATOMS: atom_id res chain seq x y z
N MET A 1 14.30 -6.24 26.64
CA MET A 1 13.77 -5.35 25.58
C MET A 1 13.43 -6.27 24.44
N PRO A 2 12.21 -6.25 23.90
CA PRO A 2 11.82 -7.15 22.84
C PRO A 2 12.79 -7.08 21.66
N GLU A 3 12.96 -8.20 20.96
CA GLU A 3 13.82 -8.29 19.79
C GLU A 3 13.03 -8.73 18.57
N LEU A 4 13.07 -7.91 17.53
CA LEU A 4 12.63 -8.32 16.19
C LEU A 4 13.68 -9.24 15.61
N CYS A 5 13.28 -10.46 15.25
CA CYS A 5 14.13 -11.41 14.55
C CYS A 5 13.77 -11.44 13.06
N VAL A 6 14.76 -11.24 12.21
CA VAL A 6 14.65 -11.20 10.74
C VAL A 6 15.95 -11.74 10.15
N ASN A 7 15.89 -12.63 9.15
CA ASN A 7 17.08 -13.16 8.44
C ASN A 7 18.24 -13.63 9.35
N GLY A 8 17.92 -14.21 10.51
CA GLY A 8 18.92 -14.71 11.46
C GLY A 8 19.58 -13.66 12.36
N ILE A 9 19.25 -12.37 12.19
CA ILE A 9 19.66 -11.30 13.13
C ILE A 9 18.53 -11.01 14.14
N SER A 10 18.92 -10.48 15.30
CA SER A 10 18.00 -10.01 16.34
C SER A 10 18.26 -8.53 16.61
N VAL A 11 17.21 -7.72 16.52
CA VAL A 11 17.29 -6.26 16.63
C VAL A 11 16.39 -5.80 17.78
N PRO A 12 16.92 -5.21 18.86
CA PRO A 12 16.16 -4.99 20.07
C PRO A 12 15.28 -3.74 20.01
N CYS A 13 14.01 -3.81 19.63
CA CYS A 13 13.15 -2.64 19.41
C CYS A 13 12.05 -2.50 20.47
N ARG A 14 11.47 -1.29 20.58
CA ARG A 14 10.29 -1.00 21.42
C ARG A 14 9.06 -0.62 20.61
N ALA A 15 9.26 -0.23 19.35
CA ALA A 15 8.16 0.02 18.42
C ALA A 15 8.42 -0.52 17.02
N ILE A 16 7.33 -0.80 16.31
CA ILE A 16 7.33 -1.11 14.88
C ILE A 16 6.28 -0.23 14.20
N LEU A 17 6.71 0.50 13.19
CA LEU A 17 5.85 1.21 12.25
C LEU A 17 5.63 0.32 11.03
N PHE A 18 4.42 0.33 10.49
CA PHE A 18 4.05 -0.43 9.31
C PHE A 18 3.55 0.51 8.23
N ASP A 19 3.98 0.30 6.98
CA ASP A 19 3.16 0.70 5.85
C ASP A 19 1.83 -0.10 5.81
N LYS A 20 0.82 0.40 5.10
CA LYS A 20 -0.47 -0.27 4.93
C LYS A 20 -0.54 -1.14 3.66
N ASP A 21 -0.45 -0.54 2.47
CA ASP A 21 -0.79 -1.18 1.19
C ASP A 21 0.39 -2.00 0.67
N GLY A 22 0.22 -3.29 0.40
CA GLY A 22 1.36 -4.15 0.07
C GLY A 22 2.16 -4.61 1.29
N THR A 23 1.82 -4.10 2.49
CA THR A 23 2.42 -4.49 3.77
C THR A 23 1.38 -5.11 4.70
N LEU A 24 0.48 -4.34 5.32
CA LEU A 24 -0.58 -4.91 6.17
C LEU A 24 -1.69 -5.56 5.35
N LEU A 25 -1.97 -5.06 4.15
CA LEU A 25 -2.93 -5.63 3.21
C LEU A 25 -2.26 -6.10 1.93
N ASP A 26 -2.80 -7.16 1.35
CA ASP A 26 -2.38 -7.65 0.05
C ASP A 26 -2.79 -6.67 -1.06
N MET A 27 -1.80 -6.15 -1.78
CA MET A 27 -1.98 -5.18 -2.86
C MET A 27 -2.89 -5.70 -3.98
N MET A 28 -2.79 -6.98 -4.33
CA MET A 28 -3.54 -7.55 -5.45
C MET A 28 -5.00 -7.82 -5.09
N GLU A 29 -5.27 -8.24 -3.85
CA GLU A 29 -6.63 -8.49 -3.37
C GLU A 29 -7.48 -7.21 -3.33
N MET A 30 -6.86 -6.06 -3.05
CA MET A 30 -7.55 -4.76 -3.02
C MET A 30 -7.38 -3.98 -4.33
N TRP A 31 -6.16 -3.54 -4.63
CA TRP A 31 -5.91 -2.60 -5.72
C TRP A 31 -5.83 -3.28 -7.08
N GLY A 32 -5.39 -4.54 -7.13
CA GLY A 32 -5.50 -5.37 -8.33
C GLY A 32 -6.96 -5.60 -8.74
N ALA A 33 -7.82 -5.94 -7.77
CA ALA A 33 -9.26 -6.10 -8.00
C ALA A 33 -9.95 -4.78 -8.42
N TRP A 34 -9.59 -3.66 -7.78
CA TRP A 34 -10.07 -2.34 -8.19
C TRP A 34 -9.65 -1.98 -9.62
N ALA A 35 -8.38 -2.15 -9.94
CA ALA A 35 -7.83 -1.86 -11.26
C ALA A 35 -8.51 -2.71 -12.35
N GLN A 36 -8.78 -3.99 -12.08
CA GLN A 36 -9.50 -4.86 -12.99
C GLN A 36 -10.89 -4.29 -13.30
N ASP A 37 -11.69 -4.00 -12.26
CA ASP A 37 -13.07 -3.51 -12.43
C ASP A 37 -13.10 -2.16 -13.16
N VAL A 38 -12.21 -1.23 -12.80
CA VAL A 38 -12.11 0.07 -13.46
C VAL A 38 -11.72 -0.07 -14.93
N LEU A 39 -10.69 -0.85 -15.24
CA LEU A 39 -10.22 -1.02 -16.62
C LEU A 39 -11.24 -1.77 -17.48
N ASP A 40 -11.97 -2.76 -16.94
CA ASP A 40 -13.01 -3.49 -17.67
C ASP A 40 -14.22 -2.60 -18.00
N ARG A 41 -14.65 -1.76 -17.04
CA ARG A 41 -15.71 -0.78 -17.26
C ARG A 41 -15.30 0.27 -18.29
N LEU A 42 -14.08 0.76 -18.20
CA LEU A 42 -13.56 1.76 -19.14
C LEU A 42 -13.42 1.18 -20.54
N GLU A 43 -12.94 -0.07 -20.67
CA GLU A 43 -12.85 -0.78 -21.94
C GLU A 43 -14.22 -0.94 -22.61
N THR A 44 -15.23 -1.34 -21.83
CA THR A 44 -16.61 -1.44 -22.32
C THR A 44 -17.10 -0.11 -22.88
N GLU A 45 -16.80 1.00 -22.20
CA GLU A 45 -17.23 2.33 -22.60
C GLU A 45 -16.50 2.86 -23.86
N LEU A 46 -15.19 2.60 -23.94
CA LEU A 46 -14.41 2.90 -25.14
C LEU A 46 -14.95 2.11 -26.34
N ALA A 47 -15.26 0.83 -26.16
CA ALA A 47 -15.80 -0.03 -27.20
C ALA A 47 -17.17 0.45 -27.71
N LEU A 48 -18.05 0.94 -26.83
CA LEU A 48 -19.34 1.54 -27.21
C LEU A 48 -19.17 2.79 -28.09
N SER A 49 -18.05 3.48 -27.96
CA SER A 49 -17.68 4.65 -28.77
C SER A 49 -16.85 4.28 -30.01
N GLY A 50 -16.74 2.98 -30.33
CA GLY A 50 -15.93 2.49 -31.45
C GLY A 50 -14.41 2.72 -31.28
N SER A 51 -13.97 2.95 -30.05
CA SER A 51 -12.58 3.26 -29.68
C SER A 51 -11.98 2.17 -28.80
N GLY A 52 -10.67 2.26 -28.56
CA GLY A 52 -9.95 1.44 -27.59
C GLY A 52 -9.00 2.30 -26.75
N PHE A 53 -8.24 1.66 -25.86
CA PHE A 53 -7.19 2.35 -25.12
C PHE A 53 -6.13 2.95 -26.04
N THR A 54 -5.55 4.08 -25.60
CA THR A 54 -4.45 4.77 -26.30
C THR A 54 -3.16 3.95 -26.35
N SER A 55 -3.03 2.98 -25.46
CA SER A 55 -1.96 1.98 -25.40
C SER A 55 -2.57 0.60 -25.14
N ARG A 56 -1.74 -0.43 -25.02
CA ARG A 56 -2.23 -1.69 -24.44
C ARG A 56 -2.78 -1.44 -23.03
N LYS A 57 -3.86 -2.15 -22.67
CA LYS A 57 -4.58 -2.02 -21.38
C LYS A 57 -3.66 -2.19 -20.18
N ASP A 58 -2.71 -3.13 -20.26
CA ASP A 58 -1.74 -3.43 -19.21
C ASP A 58 -0.86 -2.21 -18.87
N LYS A 59 -0.54 -1.37 -19.86
CA LYS A 59 0.31 -0.18 -19.69
C LYS A 59 -0.40 1.02 -19.06
N VAL A 60 -1.73 1.04 -19.02
CA VAL A 60 -2.50 2.17 -18.44
C VAL A 60 -2.14 2.34 -16.96
N PHE A 61 -2.09 1.23 -16.21
CA PHE A 61 -1.74 1.23 -14.79
C PHE A 61 -0.48 0.44 -14.45
N GLY A 62 0.25 -0.08 -15.44
CA GLY A 62 1.43 -0.91 -15.20
C GLY A 62 1.05 -2.21 -14.52
N THR A 63 0.14 -2.96 -15.14
CA THR A 63 -0.36 -4.25 -14.63
C THR A 63 0.13 -5.40 -15.51
N TYR A 64 0.11 -6.63 -14.99
CA TYR A 64 0.44 -7.84 -15.74
C TYR A 64 -0.81 -8.70 -15.88
N HIS A 65 -1.15 -9.12 -17.10
CA HIS A 65 -2.39 -9.84 -17.38
C HIS A 65 -2.10 -11.27 -17.86
N ASP A 66 -2.94 -12.22 -17.48
CA ASP A 66 -2.94 -13.57 -18.07
C ASP A 66 -3.60 -13.59 -19.46
N ALA A 67 -3.62 -14.77 -20.10
CA ALA A 67 -4.20 -14.95 -21.44
C ALA A 67 -5.70 -14.61 -21.52
N ASN A 68 -6.40 -14.56 -20.39
CA ASN A 68 -7.83 -14.21 -20.30
C ASN A 68 -8.03 -12.71 -19.95
N GLY A 69 -6.95 -11.93 -19.86
CA GLY A 69 -7.02 -10.51 -19.51
C GLY A 69 -7.20 -10.23 -18.01
N ARG A 70 -7.02 -11.24 -17.15
CA ARG A 70 -7.10 -11.05 -15.69
C ARG A 70 -5.76 -10.53 -15.16
N ILE A 71 -5.80 -9.51 -14.31
CA ILE A 71 -4.61 -8.97 -13.64
C ILE A 71 -4.06 -10.03 -12.68
N THR A 72 -2.77 -10.32 -12.84
CA THR A 72 -2.00 -11.29 -12.04
C THR A 72 -0.83 -10.66 -11.30
N GLY A 73 -0.54 -9.38 -11.56
CA GLY A 73 0.50 -8.63 -10.87
C GLY A 73 0.57 -7.19 -11.37
N TYR A 74 1.57 -6.46 -10.90
CA TYR A 74 1.77 -5.06 -11.20
C TYR A 74 3.26 -4.70 -11.23
N ASP A 75 3.57 -3.61 -11.91
CA ASP A 75 4.86 -2.94 -11.88
C ASP A 75 4.91 -2.06 -10.62
N PRO A 76 5.82 -2.33 -9.65
CA PRO A 76 5.95 -1.52 -8.44
C PRO A 76 6.37 -0.07 -8.72
N ALA A 77 6.98 0.20 -9.87
CA ALA A 77 7.28 1.55 -10.33
C ALA A 77 6.15 2.16 -11.20
N GLY A 78 5.07 1.40 -11.41
CA GLY A 78 3.95 1.76 -12.28
C GLY A 78 2.86 2.58 -11.57
N PRO A 79 1.90 3.15 -12.34
CA PRO A 79 0.86 4.01 -11.79
C PRO A 79 -0.04 3.35 -10.75
N LEU A 80 -0.31 2.04 -10.83
CA LEU A 80 -1.15 1.38 -9.82
C LEU A 80 -0.59 1.48 -8.40
N SER A 81 0.74 1.47 -8.27
CA SER A 81 1.43 1.54 -6.98
C SER A 81 1.81 2.98 -6.62
N MET A 82 2.23 3.78 -7.60
CA MET A 82 2.89 5.06 -7.34
C MET A 82 1.98 6.28 -7.50
N ALA A 83 0.89 6.18 -8.26
CA ALA A 83 0.07 7.35 -8.58
C ALA A 83 -0.95 7.65 -7.47
N THR A 84 -1.23 8.93 -7.24
CA THR A 84 -2.37 9.34 -6.43
C THR A 84 -3.68 9.02 -7.16
N MET A 85 -4.80 8.95 -6.43
CA MET A 85 -6.12 8.77 -7.05
C MET A 85 -6.44 9.84 -8.10
N GLU A 86 -6.03 11.09 -7.86
CA GLU A 86 -6.21 12.18 -8.83
C GLU A 86 -5.40 11.96 -10.11
N GLN A 87 -4.14 11.54 -9.98
CA GLN A 87 -3.30 11.19 -11.13
C GLN A 87 -3.87 10.00 -11.91
N SER A 88 -4.34 8.97 -11.19
CA SER A 88 -5.02 7.81 -11.77
C SER A 88 -6.27 8.21 -12.55
N TYR A 89 -7.08 9.14 -12.02
CA TYR A 89 -8.24 9.67 -12.74
C TYR A 89 -7.84 10.44 -14.00
N GLY A 90 -6.74 11.19 -13.96
CA GLY A 90 -6.19 11.85 -15.15
C GLY A 90 -5.81 10.86 -16.25
N ILE A 91 -5.13 9.76 -15.90
CA ILE A 91 -4.72 8.71 -16.85
C ILE A 91 -5.94 8.07 -17.52
N LEU A 92 -6.99 7.77 -16.75
CA LEU A 92 -8.23 7.18 -17.25
C LEU A 92 -9.06 8.17 -18.08
N ALA A 93 -9.16 9.43 -17.63
CA ALA A 93 -9.93 10.46 -18.31
C ALA A 93 -9.31 10.80 -19.66
N TRP A 94 -7.98 10.74 -19.76
CA TRP A 94 -7.26 10.86 -21.03
C TRP A 94 -7.71 9.80 -22.06
N GLN A 95 -8.01 8.57 -21.64
CA GLN A 95 -8.48 7.52 -22.56
C GLN A 95 -9.82 7.90 -23.19
N LEU A 96 -10.79 8.35 -22.36
CA LEU A 96 -12.11 8.77 -22.84
C LEU A 96 -12.02 10.04 -23.67
N TYR A 97 -11.19 11.01 -23.25
CA TYR A 97 -10.97 12.24 -24.00
C TYR A 97 -10.39 11.95 -25.38
N ASN A 98 -9.40 11.06 -25.46
CA ASN A 98 -8.83 10.63 -26.73
C ASN A 98 -9.85 9.88 -27.62
N ALA A 99 -10.85 9.24 -27.03
CA ALA A 99 -11.98 8.63 -27.75
C ALA A 99 -13.05 9.65 -28.19
N GLY A 100 -12.85 10.95 -27.96
CA GLY A 100 -13.73 12.03 -28.41
C GLY A 100 -14.70 12.56 -27.35
N MET A 101 -14.67 12.05 -26.12
CA MET A 101 -15.47 12.60 -25.02
C MET A 101 -14.93 13.96 -24.57
N PRO A 102 -15.76 14.99 -24.34
CA PRO A 102 -15.30 16.25 -23.74
C PRO A 102 -14.62 16.02 -22.39
N TRP A 103 -13.54 16.76 -22.10
CA TRP A 103 -12.70 16.53 -20.91
C TRP A 103 -13.49 16.55 -19.59
N ASN A 104 -14.39 17.51 -19.42
CA ASN A 104 -15.23 17.60 -18.22
C ASN A 104 -16.14 16.38 -18.05
N GLU A 105 -16.66 15.82 -19.14
CA GLU A 105 -17.48 14.60 -19.12
C GLU A 105 -16.63 13.37 -18.82
N ALA A 106 -15.43 13.28 -19.42
CA ALA A 106 -14.47 12.20 -19.18
C ALA A 106 -14.08 12.12 -17.70
N VAL A 107 -13.77 13.26 -17.07
CA VAL A 107 -13.45 13.32 -15.64
C VAL A 107 -14.63 12.87 -14.78
N VAL A 108 -15.83 13.41 -15.01
CA VAL A 108 -17.05 13.03 -14.26
C VAL A 108 -17.32 11.54 -14.41
N ARG A 109 -17.14 11.00 -15.61
CA ARG A 109 -17.39 9.61 -15.92
C ARG A 109 -16.40 8.66 -15.24
N VAL A 110 -15.12 8.98 -15.29
CA VAL A 110 -14.07 8.23 -14.58
C VAL A 110 -14.31 8.24 -13.08
N MET A 111 -14.71 9.38 -12.50
CA MET A 111 -15.06 9.44 -11.08
C MET A 111 -16.24 8.52 -10.74
N SER A 112 -17.24 8.42 -11.63
CA SER A 112 -18.35 7.47 -11.46
C SER A 112 -17.86 6.02 -11.51
N ILE A 113 -17.05 5.66 -12.51
CA ILE A 113 -16.50 4.30 -12.66
C ILE A 113 -15.67 3.91 -11.43
N ALA A 114 -14.76 4.78 -11.01
CA ALA A 114 -13.89 4.56 -9.87
C ALA A 114 -14.69 4.43 -8.55
N LYS A 115 -15.75 5.24 -8.39
CA LYS A 115 -16.65 5.16 -7.25
C LYS A 115 -17.39 3.82 -7.21
N ASP A 116 -17.92 3.36 -8.34
CA ASP A 116 -18.62 2.08 -8.44
C ASP A 116 -17.66 0.92 -8.11
N ALA A 117 -16.43 0.95 -8.64
CA ALA A 117 -15.42 -0.04 -8.32
C ALA A 117 -15.05 -0.05 -6.83
N MET A 118 -14.93 1.12 -6.21
CA MET A 118 -14.69 1.23 -4.77
C MET A 118 -15.87 0.69 -3.95
N ASN A 119 -17.11 0.95 -4.35
CA ASN A 119 -18.28 0.40 -3.68
C ASN A 119 -18.29 -1.14 -3.75
N ASN A 120 -17.93 -1.73 -4.89
CA ASN A 120 -17.81 -3.18 -5.02
C ASN A 120 -16.75 -3.75 -4.06
N LEU A 121 -15.61 -3.07 -3.88
CA LEU A 121 -14.61 -3.50 -2.90
C LEU A 121 -15.13 -3.43 -1.47
N ARG A 122 -15.90 -2.38 -1.14
CA ARG A 122 -16.52 -2.17 0.18
C ARG A 122 -17.53 -3.26 0.52
N GLU A 123 -18.41 -3.59 -0.43
CA GLU A 123 -19.42 -4.65 -0.26
C GLU A 123 -18.76 -6.01 0.02
N ARG A 124 -17.63 -6.28 -0.64
CA ARG A 124 -16.89 -7.54 -0.50
C ARG A 124 -15.90 -7.55 0.66
N ARG A 125 -15.60 -6.39 1.26
CA ARG A 125 -14.51 -6.19 2.24
C ARG A 125 -13.21 -6.83 1.75
N SER A 126 -12.74 -6.37 0.59
CA SER A 126 -11.69 -7.06 -0.18
C SER A 126 -10.29 -6.99 0.45
N ALA A 127 -10.08 -6.20 1.51
CA ALA A 127 -8.80 -6.19 2.21
C ALA A 127 -8.49 -7.58 2.82
N LYS A 128 -7.32 -8.13 2.48
CA LYS A 128 -6.80 -9.38 3.05
C LYS A 128 -5.44 -9.13 3.67
N PRO A 129 -5.15 -9.72 4.85
CA PRO A 129 -3.86 -9.57 5.48
C PRO A 129 -2.79 -10.33 4.70
N LEU A 130 -1.56 -9.80 4.66
CA LEU A 130 -0.44 -10.59 4.14
C LEU A 130 -0.22 -11.87 4.97
N PRO A 131 0.33 -12.93 4.35
CA PRO A 131 0.64 -14.18 5.05
C PRO A 131 1.47 -13.94 6.31
N GLY A 132 1.04 -14.54 7.43
CA GLY A 132 1.74 -14.46 8.71
C GLY A 132 1.48 -13.19 9.54
N LEU A 133 0.79 -12.17 9.00
CA LEU A 133 0.59 -10.89 9.68
C LEU A 133 -0.11 -11.03 11.03
N LEU A 134 -1.26 -11.71 11.07
CA LEU A 134 -2.05 -11.81 12.30
C LEU A 134 -1.28 -12.49 13.44
N ARG A 135 -0.52 -13.54 13.11
CA ARG A 135 0.40 -14.19 14.06
C ARG A 135 1.49 -13.23 14.53
N PHE A 136 2.09 -12.46 13.62
CA PHE A 136 3.13 -11.50 13.96
C PHE A 136 2.62 -10.36 14.86
N LEU A 137 1.41 -9.85 14.62
CA LEU A 137 0.78 -8.84 15.48
C LEU A 137 0.48 -9.38 16.90
N ASP A 138 0.08 -10.65 17.01
CA ASP A 138 -0.09 -11.33 18.30
C ASP A 138 1.23 -11.50 19.05
N GLU A 139 2.31 -11.91 18.36
CA GLU A 139 3.67 -11.96 18.93
C GLU A 139 4.13 -10.58 19.43
N CYS A 140 3.91 -9.53 18.64
CA CYS A 140 4.21 -8.15 19.03
C CYS A 140 3.45 -7.73 20.30
N SER A 141 2.15 -8.06 20.38
CA SER A 141 1.30 -7.76 21.54
C SER A 141 1.81 -8.46 22.81
N LYS A 142 2.12 -9.76 22.71
CA LYS A 142 2.68 -10.55 23.83
C LYS A 142 4.02 -10.00 24.32
N ALA A 143 4.84 -9.46 23.43
CA ALA A 143 6.10 -8.80 23.76
C ALA A 143 5.94 -7.33 24.20
N SER A 144 4.71 -6.79 24.26
CA SER A 144 4.42 -5.40 24.61
C SER A 144 5.08 -4.35 23.70
N LEU A 145 5.27 -4.67 22.41
CA LEU A 145 5.72 -3.72 21.40
C LEU A 145 4.64 -2.67 21.11
N ARG A 146 5.06 -1.41 20.92
CA ARG A 146 4.17 -0.34 20.45
C ARG A 146 4.10 -0.36 18.94
N LEU A 147 2.90 -0.46 18.38
CA LEU A 147 2.71 -0.55 16.93
C LEU A 147 2.07 0.73 16.40
N GLY A 148 2.51 1.16 15.23
CA GLY A 148 1.92 2.28 14.51
C GLY A 148 1.81 2.03 13.01
N VAL A 149 0.88 2.72 12.36
CA VAL A 149 0.75 2.72 10.89
C VAL A 149 1.21 4.06 10.35
N VAL A 150 2.00 4.03 9.28
CA VAL A 150 2.36 5.20 8.47
C VAL A 150 1.96 4.92 7.03
N THR A 151 1.06 5.70 6.44
CA THR A 151 0.55 5.43 5.08
C THR A 151 0.33 6.70 4.28
N SER A 152 0.45 6.58 2.96
CA SER A 152 0.12 7.64 1.99
C SER A 152 -1.39 7.76 1.73
N ASP A 153 -2.20 6.87 2.30
CA ASP A 153 -3.66 6.96 2.27
C ASP A 153 -4.20 8.00 3.25
N GLU A 154 -5.45 8.40 3.01
CA GLU A 154 -6.22 9.30 3.86
C GLU A 154 -6.79 8.60 5.10
N SER A 155 -7.06 9.36 6.17
CA SER A 155 -7.60 8.85 7.44
C SER A 155 -8.83 7.95 7.29
N ALA A 156 -9.80 8.36 6.47
CA ALA A 156 -11.08 7.66 6.36
C ALA A 156 -10.92 6.27 5.71
N ALA A 157 -10.19 6.19 4.59
CA ALA A 157 -9.92 4.93 3.90
C ALA A 157 -9.05 4.00 4.76
N THR A 158 -8.03 4.57 5.43
CA THR A 158 -7.17 3.81 6.34
C THR A 158 -7.96 3.17 7.46
N ALA A 159 -8.86 3.92 8.12
CA ALA A 159 -9.68 3.40 9.21
C ALA A 159 -10.61 2.26 8.74
N GLU A 160 -11.25 2.43 7.57
CA GLU A 160 -12.12 1.43 6.95
C GLU A 160 -11.35 0.12 6.65
N HIS A 161 -10.15 0.21 6.07
CA HIS A 161 -9.34 -0.97 5.73
C HIS A 161 -8.82 -1.71 6.96
N LEU A 162 -8.35 -0.99 8.00
CA LEU A 162 -7.92 -1.61 9.25
C LEU A 162 -9.08 -2.30 9.98
N GLU A 163 -10.30 -1.75 9.88
CA GLU A 163 -11.52 -2.37 10.42
C GLU A 163 -11.86 -3.67 9.69
N TRP A 164 -11.79 -3.69 8.36
CA TRP A 164 -12.04 -4.90 7.56
C TRP A 164 -11.09 -6.04 7.90
N LEU A 165 -9.82 -5.70 8.14
CA LEU A 165 -8.80 -6.64 8.58
C LEU A 165 -8.97 -7.06 10.05
N GLY A 166 -9.75 -6.33 10.83
CA GLY A 166 -9.95 -6.59 12.26
C GLY A 166 -8.73 -6.26 13.13
N ILE A 167 -7.82 -5.41 12.65
CA ILE A 167 -6.52 -5.15 13.31
C ILE A 167 -6.38 -3.74 13.92
N THR A 168 -7.41 -2.90 13.84
CA THR A 168 -7.38 -1.51 14.34
C THR A 168 -6.88 -1.41 15.79
N ALA A 169 -7.29 -2.33 16.66
CA ALA A 169 -6.95 -2.30 18.09
C ALA A 169 -5.47 -2.56 18.40
N HIS A 170 -4.67 -3.03 17.44
CA HIS A 170 -3.24 -3.27 17.63
C HIS A 170 -2.41 -1.99 17.59
N PHE A 171 -2.91 -0.91 17.00
CA PHE A 171 -2.12 0.28 16.69
C PHE A 171 -2.38 1.43 17.66
N GLY A 172 -1.33 1.90 18.32
CA GLY A 172 -1.37 3.07 19.19
C GLY A 172 -1.20 4.40 18.45
N SER A 173 -0.82 4.36 17.16
CA SER A 173 -0.67 5.52 16.29
C SER A 173 -1.03 5.14 14.86
N VAL A 174 -1.76 6.01 14.17
CA VAL A 174 -2.10 5.86 12.75
C VAL A 174 -1.89 7.20 12.08
N VAL A 175 -0.76 7.35 11.38
CA VAL A 175 -0.36 8.57 10.68
C VAL A 175 -0.61 8.41 9.19
N THR A 176 -1.54 9.20 8.68
CA THR A 176 -2.02 9.20 7.30
C THR A 176 -1.57 10.45 6.56
N ARG A 177 -1.80 10.50 5.24
CA ARG A 177 -1.37 11.61 4.40
C ARG A 177 -1.92 12.96 4.86
N ASP A 178 -3.19 13.06 5.19
CA ASP A 178 -3.85 14.27 5.72
C ASP A 178 -3.31 14.76 7.08
N LYS A 179 -2.56 13.93 7.81
CA LYS A 179 -2.05 14.28 9.15
C LYS A 179 -0.68 14.93 9.17
N VAL A 180 -0.05 15.10 8.00
CA VAL A 180 1.31 15.66 7.88
C VAL A 180 1.44 16.60 6.68
N LYS A 181 2.40 17.52 6.74
CA LYS A 181 2.70 18.41 5.61
C LYS A 181 3.46 17.66 4.53
N ARG A 182 4.50 16.92 4.89
CA ARG A 182 5.34 16.14 3.97
C ARG A 182 5.11 14.65 4.21
N GLY A 183 4.55 13.96 3.22
CA GLY A 183 4.42 12.51 3.24
C GLY A 183 5.72 11.79 2.84
N LYS A 184 5.66 10.47 2.74
CA LYS A 184 6.76 9.62 2.27
C LYS A 184 7.33 10.18 0.94
N PRO A 185 8.66 10.21 0.74
CA PRO A 185 9.73 9.63 1.58
C PRO A 185 10.23 10.56 2.72
N ALA A 186 9.55 11.68 3.00
CA ALA A 186 9.98 12.56 4.09
C ALA A 186 9.78 11.90 5.47
N PRO A 187 10.62 12.22 6.47
CA PRO A 187 10.60 11.56 7.77
C PRO A 187 9.43 11.95 8.68
N GLU A 188 8.68 13.00 8.32
CA GLU A 188 7.67 13.63 9.19
C GLU A 188 6.61 12.66 9.72
N MET A 189 6.20 11.67 8.91
CA MET A 189 5.24 10.63 9.32
C MET A 189 5.81 9.73 10.43
N ALA A 190 7.04 9.23 10.26
CA ALA A 190 7.70 8.40 11.27
C ALA A 190 7.96 9.18 12.55
N GLU A 191 8.49 10.40 12.45
CA GLU A 191 8.72 11.27 13.60
C GLU A 191 7.42 11.52 14.38
N LYS A 192 6.31 11.74 13.68
CA LYS A 192 5.00 11.90 14.31
C LYS A 192 4.53 10.63 15.01
N ALA A 193 4.65 9.47 14.36
CA ALA A 193 4.27 8.19 14.95
C ALA A 193 5.11 7.86 16.20
N CYS A 194 6.43 8.04 16.14
CA CYS A 194 7.33 7.90 17.29
C CYS A 194 6.91 8.78 18.48
N ARG A 195 6.57 10.05 18.22
CA ARG A 195 6.06 10.95 19.27
C ARG A 195 4.74 10.48 19.88
N GLU A 196 3.79 10.02 19.06
CA GLU A 196 2.49 9.51 19.54
C GLU A 196 2.64 8.22 20.35
N LEU A 197 3.58 7.35 19.97
CA LEU A 197 3.88 6.13 20.71
C LEU A 197 4.75 6.35 21.95
N GLY A 198 5.41 7.52 22.05
CA GLY A 198 6.36 7.83 23.12
C GLY A 198 7.65 7.01 23.05
N ILE A 199 8.05 6.57 21.85
CA ILE A 199 9.24 5.75 21.60
C ILE A 199 10.18 6.52 20.67
N PRO A 200 11.48 6.64 20.98
CA PRO A 200 12.41 7.36 20.14
C PRO A 200 12.67 6.62 18.81
N PRO A 201 13.05 7.35 17.73
CA PRO A 201 13.34 6.75 16.41
C PRO A 201 14.36 5.62 16.47
N GLU A 202 15.44 5.78 17.23
CA GLU A 202 16.49 4.77 17.40
C GLU A 202 16.03 3.51 18.16
N GLU A 203 14.80 3.45 18.65
CA GLU A 203 14.18 2.24 19.22
C GLU A 203 13.02 1.69 18.39
N THR A 204 12.83 2.24 17.19
CA THR A 204 11.70 1.97 16.31
C THR A 204 12.18 1.38 14.99
N VAL A 205 11.46 0.37 14.48
CA VAL A 205 11.68 -0.25 13.17
C VAL A 205 10.57 0.17 12.21
N ILE A 206 10.85 0.29 10.91
CA ILE A 206 9.81 0.37 9.87
C ILE A 206 9.75 -0.94 9.09
N ILE A 207 8.54 -1.40 8.78
CA ILE A 207 8.26 -2.49 7.86
C ILE A 207 7.39 -1.93 6.74
N GLY A 208 7.82 -2.04 5.48
CA GLY A 208 7.09 -1.49 4.34
C GLY A 208 7.48 -2.17 3.02
N ASP A 209 6.72 -1.93 1.96
CA ASP A 209 6.88 -2.56 0.64
C ASP A 209 7.48 -1.62 -0.42
N SER A 210 7.65 -0.34 -0.11
CA SER A 210 8.20 0.64 -1.04
C SER A 210 9.55 1.19 -0.61
N ASN A 211 10.37 1.66 -1.58
CA ASN A 211 11.59 2.38 -1.23
C ASN A 211 11.30 3.67 -0.45
N ALA A 212 10.12 4.26 -0.65
CA ALA A 212 9.72 5.47 0.06
C ALA A 212 9.59 5.22 1.58
N ASP A 213 9.21 4.01 1.98
CA ASP A 213 9.21 3.58 3.39
C ASP A 213 10.61 3.48 3.95
N MET A 214 11.51 2.86 3.18
CA MET A 214 12.91 2.69 3.57
C MET A 214 13.59 4.04 3.74
N GLN A 215 13.35 4.97 2.81
CA GLN A 215 13.86 6.34 2.86
C GLN A 215 13.27 7.15 4.00
N LEU A 216 11.97 7.00 4.27
CA LEU A 216 11.32 7.60 5.44
C LEU A 216 11.96 7.10 6.73
N GLY A 217 12.21 5.79 6.84
CA GLY A 217 12.82 5.20 8.04
C GLY A 217 14.24 5.71 8.27
N LYS A 218 15.08 5.65 7.23
CA LYS A 218 16.45 6.18 7.29
C LYS A 218 16.46 7.67 7.59
N GLY A 219 15.61 8.45 6.92
CA GLY A 219 15.51 9.89 7.10
C GLY A 219 15.10 10.30 8.52
N ALA A 220 14.29 9.47 9.19
CA ALA A 220 13.86 9.69 10.58
C ALA A 220 14.85 9.14 11.62
N GLY A 221 15.89 8.43 11.19
CA GLY A 221 16.83 7.76 12.11
C GLY A 221 16.23 6.53 12.80
N LEU A 222 15.29 5.83 12.13
CA LEU A 222 14.78 4.56 12.63
C LEU A 222 15.90 3.52 12.68
N ARG A 223 15.78 2.59 13.63
CA ARG A 223 16.78 1.55 13.90
C ARG A 223 17.08 0.67 12.69
N LEU A 224 16.02 0.27 12.00
CA LEU A 224 16.06 -0.73 10.93
C LEU A 224 14.89 -0.46 9.98
N ALA A 225 15.14 -0.62 8.68
CA ALA A 225 14.13 -0.65 7.64
C ALA A 225 14.02 -2.05 7.04
N VAL A 226 12.87 -2.70 7.21
CA VAL A 226 12.58 -4.03 6.67
C VAL A 226 11.64 -3.89 5.46
N GLY A 227 12.13 -4.28 4.30
CA GLY A 227 11.36 -4.34 3.06
C GLY A 227 10.54 -5.63 2.96
N ILE A 228 9.28 -5.53 2.53
CA ILE A 228 8.41 -6.65 2.18
C ILE A 228 8.23 -6.70 0.66
N THR A 229 8.50 -7.85 0.03
CA THR A 229 8.27 -8.00 -1.42
C THR A 229 6.87 -8.50 -1.75
N GLY A 230 6.19 -9.18 -0.81
CA GLY A 230 4.91 -9.83 -1.07
C GLY A 230 5.01 -10.88 -2.18
N ALA A 231 4.15 -10.74 -3.20
CA ALA A 231 4.12 -11.63 -4.36
C ALA A 231 5.13 -11.26 -5.47
N LEU A 232 5.91 -10.19 -5.31
CA LEU A 232 6.85 -9.73 -6.33
C LEU A 232 8.07 -10.66 -6.41
N ALA A 233 8.50 -10.96 -7.64
CA ALA A 233 9.63 -11.86 -7.89
C ALA A 233 11.01 -11.21 -7.66
N SER A 234 11.07 -9.87 -7.60
CA SER A 234 12.31 -9.11 -7.42
C SER A 234 12.14 -8.05 -6.34
N ALA A 235 13.21 -7.81 -5.59
CA ALA A 235 13.30 -6.80 -4.54
C ALA A 235 14.12 -5.57 -4.95
N GLU A 236 14.45 -5.41 -6.24
CA GLU A 236 15.28 -4.29 -6.73
C GLU A 236 14.71 -2.91 -6.40
N HIS A 237 13.38 -2.81 -6.27
CA HIS A 237 12.70 -1.58 -5.87
C HIS A 237 12.92 -1.21 -4.39
N LEU A 238 13.40 -2.12 -3.55
CA LEU A 238 13.69 -1.91 -2.12
C LEU A 238 15.17 -1.60 -1.88
N ALA A 239 15.76 -0.75 -2.72
CA ALA A 239 17.20 -0.46 -2.73
C ALA A 239 17.74 0.06 -1.37
N ASP A 240 16.89 0.72 -0.58
CA ASP A 240 17.24 1.26 0.72
C ASP A 240 16.92 0.34 1.90
N ALA A 241 16.39 -0.87 1.69
CA ALA A 241 16.09 -1.77 2.80
C ALA A 241 17.36 -2.31 3.49
N ASP A 242 17.36 -2.37 4.82
CA ASP A 242 18.43 -3.01 5.58
C ASP A 242 18.26 -4.53 5.58
N GLN A 243 17.01 -5.00 5.57
CA GLN A 243 16.60 -6.39 5.48
C GLN A 243 15.41 -6.52 4.54
N ILE A 244 15.33 -7.61 3.81
CA ILE A 244 14.21 -7.90 2.90
C ILE A 244 13.66 -9.27 3.27
N VAL A 245 12.33 -9.34 3.34
CA VAL A 245 11.58 -10.58 3.55
C VAL A 245 10.45 -10.69 2.55
N GLN A 246 9.97 -11.91 2.31
CA GLN A 246 8.80 -12.07 1.44
C GLN A 246 7.51 -11.62 2.11
N ASP A 247 7.30 -12.04 3.34
CA ASP A 247 6.12 -11.72 4.15
C ASP A 247 6.41 -11.93 5.64
N PHE A 248 5.37 -11.78 6.47
CA PHE A 248 5.53 -11.83 7.92
C PHE A 248 5.95 -13.21 8.44
N ARG A 249 5.84 -14.31 7.69
CA ARG A 249 6.26 -15.64 8.15
C ARG A 249 7.77 -15.74 8.41
N GLU A 250 8.55 -14.85 7.82
CA GLU A 250 10.01 -14.75 8.00
C GLU A 250 10.40 -13.84 9.17
N LEU A 251 9.42 -13.22 9.82
CA LEU A 251 9.61 -12.37 10.98
C LEU A 251 9.14 -13.07 12.26
N SER A 252 9.78 -12.77 13.37
CA SER A 252 9.29 -13.17 14.69
C SER A 252 9.71 -12.19 15.78
N VAL A 253 9.01 -12.19 16.90
CA VAL A 253 9.36 -11.35 18.06
C VAL A 253 9.74 -12.21 19.25
N ARG A 254 10.87 -11.89 19.88
CA ARG A 254 11.28 -12.44 21.18
C ARG A 254 11.04 -11.41 22.30
N PRO A 255 10.43 -11.79 23.42
CA PRO A 255 10.17 -10.88 24.54
C PRO A 255 11.44 -10.46 25.30
#